data_AF-A0A5D0MJU6-F1
#
_entry.id   AF-A0A5D0MJU6-F1
#
_cell.length_a   1.000
_cell.length_b   1.000
_cell.length_c   1.000
_cell.angle_alpha   90.00
_cell.angle_beta   90.00
_cell.angle_gamma   90.00
#
_symmetry.space_group_name_H-M   'P 1'
#
loop_
_entity.id
_entity.type
_entity.pdbx_description
1 polymer ?
#
loop_
_entity_poly.entity_id
_entity_poly.type
_entity_poly.pdbx_seq_one_letter_code
_entity_poly.pdbx_strand_id
1 'polypeptide(L)'
;MLILKQKGELVVNKRKILIIVNFIMGVCFLVLLFSILFYKYIPSILKGSYFLYQLHTYFGIIFFILAFFHIYLNWAWIKKNLFKY
;
A
#
# COMPACT_ATOMS: atom_id res chain seq x y z
N MET A 1 -21.77 -28.75 20.42
CA MET A 1 -21.29 -28.33 21.76
C MET A 1 -19.81 -28.58 21.82
N LEU A 2 -19.01 -27.51 21.76
CA LEU A 2 -17.73 -27.26 22.44
C LEU A 2 -17.24 -25.90 21.96
N ILE A 3 -17.90 -24.86 22.47
CA ILE A 3 -17.36 -23.50 22.51
C ILE A 3 -16.25 -23.58 23.56
N LEU A 4 -15.01 -23.82 23.13
CA LEU A 4 -13.86 -23.80 24.02
C LEU A 4 -12.93 -22.65 23.63
N LYS A 5 -13.18 -21.51 24.28
CA LYS A 5 -12.18 -20.66 24.91
C LYS A 5 -11.03 -20.19 24.01
N GLN A 6 -11.29 -19.18 23.18
CA GLN A 6 -10.22 -18.28 22.77
C GLN A 6 -10.14 -17.13 23.77
N LYS A 7 -9.07 -17.13 24.58
CA LYS A 7 -8.54 -15.96 25.28
C LYS A 7 -8.64 -14.74 24.35
N GLY A 8 -8.91 -13.56 24.90
CA GLY A 8 -9.09 -12.28 24.19
C GLY A 8 -7.89 -11.83 23.35
N GLU A 9 -7.50 -12.62 22.37
CA GLU A 9 -6.61 -12.27 21.29
C GLU A 9 -7.49 -11.67 20.18
N LEU A 10 -7.20 -10.43 19.79
CA LEU A 10 -7.74 -9.85 18.59
C LEU A 10 -7.35 -10.76 17.42
N VAL A 11 -8.26 -11.62 16.98
CA VAL A 11 -8.06 -12.43 15.77
C VAL A 11 -8.14 -11.47 14.58
N VAL A 12 -7.00 -10.87 14.23
CA VAL A 12 -6.96 -9.89 13.16
C VAL A 12 -7.15 -10.63 11.84
N ASN A 13 -8.27 -10.34 11.18
CA ASN A 13 -8.62 -10.98 9.92
C ASN A 13 -7.69 -10.46 8.82
N LYS A 14 -6.65 -11.24 8.48
CA LYS A 14 -5.64 -10.91 7.46
C LYS A 14 -6.25 -10.41 6.14
N ARG A 15 -7.38 -10.97 5.71
CA ARG A 15 -8.08 -10.55 4.48
C ARG A 15 -8.64 -9.12 4.60
N LYS A 16 -9.20 -8.76 5.76
CA LYS A 16 -9.69 -7.38 6.00
C LYS A 16 -8.54 -6.39 6.02
N ILE A 17 -7.42 -6.73 6.68
CA ILE A 17 -6.20 -5.90 6.66
C ILE A 17 -5.70 -5.72 5.23
N LEU A 18 -5.63 -6.81 4.45
CA LEU A 18 -5.16 -6.77 3.07
C LEU A 18 -6.00 -5.84 2.19
N ILE A 19 -7.33 -5.82 2.35
CA ILE A 19 -8.20 -4.89 1.64
C ILE A 19 -7.86 -3.44 1.99
N ILE A 20 -7.63 -3.14 3.27
CA ILE A 20 -7.25 -1.79 3.73
C ILE A 20 -5.88 -1.40 3.16
N VAL A 21 -4.89 -2.29 3.24
CA VAL A 21 -3.55 -2.06 2.69
C VAL A 21 -3.63 -1.79 1.18
N ASN A 22 -4.41 -2.59 0.44
CA ASN A 22 -4.58 -2.39 -1.01
C ASN A 22 -5.23 -1.04 -1.34
N PHE A 23 -6.25 -0.64 -0.58
CA PHE A 23 -6.91 0.64 -0.76
C PHE A 23 -5.94 1.80 -0.53
N ILE A 24 -5.21 1.79 0.58
CA ILE A 24 -4.23 2.84 0.91
C ILE A 24 -3.10 2.87 -0.13
N MET A 25 -2.60 1.70 -0.56
CA MET A 25 -1.61 1.61 -1.64
C MET A 25 -2.13 2.22 -2.93
N GLY A 26 -3.38 1.94 -3.32
CA GLY A 26 -4.00 2.52 -4.50
C GLY A 26 -4.04 4.06 -4.44
N VAL A 27 -4.42 4.62 -3.30
CA VAL A 27 -4.41 6.09 -3.10
C VAL A 27 -2.99 6.64 -3.18
N CYS A 28 -2.02 6.00 -2.52
CA CYS A 28 -0.62 6.44 -2.56
C CYS A 28 -0.04 6.39 -3.98
N PHE A 29 -0.39 5.37 -4.76
CA PHE A 29 0.01 5.25 -6.16
C PHE A 29 -0.53 6.39 -7.01
N LEU A 30 -1.80 6.78 -6.82
CA LEU A 30 -2.38 7.91 -7.53
C LEU A 30 -1.67 9.23 -7.18
N VAL A 31 -1.39 9.47 -5.89
CA VAL A 31 -0.63 10.66 -5.46
C VAL A 31 0.77 10.66 -6.08
N LEU A 32 1.45 9.52 -6.10
CA LEU A 32 2.76 9.37 -6.74
C LEU A 32 2.72 9.69 -8.23
N LEU A 33 1.72 9.16 -8.93
CA LEU A 33 1.52 9.39 -10.36
C LEU A 33 1.27 10.86 -10.66
N PHE A 34 0.32 11.50 -9.95
CA PHE A 34 -0.02 12.90 -10.19
C PHE A 34 1.09 13.85 -9.75
N SER A 35 1.77 13.58 -8.64
CA SER A 35 2.88 14.43 -8.17
C SER A 35 4.02 14.51 -9.18
N ILE A 36 4.45 13.40 -9.78
CA ILE A 36 5.49 13.43 -10.80
C ILE A 36 5.01 14.03 -12.13
N LEU A 37 3.75 13.77 -12.50
CA LEU A 37 3.15 14.34 -13.70
C LEU A 37 3.09 15.87 -13.61
N PHE A 38 2.63 16.42 -12.48
CA PHE A 38 2.60 17.86 -12.27
C PHE A 38 4.00 18.46 -12.06
N TYR A 39 4.90 17.75 -11.37
CA TYR A 39 6.26 18.24 -11.16
C TYR A 39 7.02 18.40 -12.48
N LYS A 40 6.80 17.50 -13.45
CA LYS A 40 7.61 17.44 -14.68
C LYS A 40 6.90 17.98 -15.92
N TYR A 41 5.59 17.75 -16.07
CA TYR A 41 4.89 17.91 -17.35
C TYR A 41 3.77 18.96 -17.36
N ILE A 42 3.20 19.40 -16.22
CA ILE A 42 1.95 20.20 -16.20
C ILE A 42 1.84 21.09 -14.93
N PRO A 43 1.34 22.34 -14.96
CA PRO A 43 1.67 23.52 -15.78
C PRO A 43 2.98 24.19 -15.29
N SER A 44 3.50 25.20 -16.00
CA SER A 44 4.75 25.90 -15.67
C SER A 44 4.85 26.39 -14.22
N ILE A 45 3.72 26.75 -13.60
CA ILE A 45 3.62 27.27 -12.23
C ILE A 45 3.99 26.21 -11.18
N LEU A 46 3.73 24.93 -11.46
CA LEU A 46 3.98 23.83 -10.53
C LEU A 46 5.24 23.04 -10.86
N LYS A 47 5.82 23.29 -12.05
CA LYS A 47 7.03 22.60 -12.50
C LYS A 47 8.19 22.87 -11.55
N GLY A 48 8.88 21.82 -11.12
CA GLY A 48 9.98 21.97 -10.17
C GLY A 48 9.55 22.32 -8.75
N SER A 49 8.25 22.31 -8.43
CA SER A 49 7.74 22.66 -7.11
C SER A 49 8.30 21.74 -6.02
N TYR A 50 8.90 22.35 -4.99
CA TYR A 50 9.42 21.63 -3.82
C TYR A 50 8.32 20.85 -3.09
N PHE A 51 7.09 21.37 -3.08
CA PHE A 51 5.94 20.69 -2.49
C PHE A 51 5.61 19.39 -3.21
N LEU A 52 5.58 19.39 -4.55
CA LEU A 52 5.31 18.18 -5.34
C LEU A 52 6.43 17.15 -5.21
N TYR A 53 7.68 17.60 -5.14
CA TYR A 53 8.83 16.73 -4.88
C TYR A 53 8.72 16.04 -3.51
N GLN A 54 8.39 16.79 -2.45
CA GLN A 54 8.19 16.22 -1.12
C GLN A 54 7.01 15.26 -1.07
N LEU A 55 5.87 15.61 -1.69
CA LEU A 55 4.72 14.71 -1.80
C LEU A 55 5.12 13.39 -2.46
N HIS A 56 5.79 13.45 -3.61
CA HIS A 56 6.24 12.25 -4.32
C HIS A 56 7.18 11.41 -3.43
N THR A 57 8.13 12.05 -2.75
CA THR A 57 9.11 11.37 -1.90
C THR A 57 8.45 10.67 -0.71
N TYR A 58 7.61 11.38 0.05
CA TYR A 58 6.97 10.82 1.24
C TYR A 58 5.96 9.73 0.90
N PHE A 59 5.10 9.96 -0.10
CA PHE A 59 4.17 8.92 -0.54
C PHE A 59 4.88 7.73 -1.19
N GLY A 60 6.07 7.94 -1.76
CA GLY A 60 6.93 6.86 -2.28
C GLY A 60 7.43 5.95 -1.17
N ILE A 61 7.93 6.52 -0.09
CA ILE A 61 8.37 5.78 1.10
C ILE A 61 7.19 5.02 1.72
N ILE A 62 6.04 5.68 1.91
CA ILE A 62 4.84 5.04 2.46
C ILE A 62 4.37 3.90 1.56
N PHE A 63 4.29 4.11 0.24
CA PHE A 63 3.90 3.09 -0.72
C PHE A 63 4.84 1.89 -0.68
N PHE A 64 6.15 2.12 -0.60
CA PHE A 64 7.15 1.06 -0.52
C PHE A 64 7.00 0.22 0.75
N ILE A 65 6.80 0.85 1.90
CA ILE A 65 6.53 0.15 3.17
C ILE A 65 5.24 -0.68 3.07
N LEU A 66 4.16 -0.10 2.53
CA LEU A 66 2.90 -0.80 2.34
C LEU A 66 3.03 -1.99 1.36
N ALA A 67 3.89 -1.89 0.34
CA ALA A 67 4.15 -2.98 -0.59
C ALA A 67 4.74 -4.21 0.12
N PHE A 68 5.66 -4.02 1.09
CA PHE A 68 6.14 -5.14 1.91
C PHE A 68 5.03 -5.77 2.74
N PHE A 69 4.19 -4.96 3.39
CA PHE A 69 3.04 -5.49 4.13
C PHE A 69 2.06 -6.24 3.22
N HIS A 70 1.81 -5.72 2.01
CA HIS A 70 0.97 -6.38 1.02
C HIS A 70 1.52 -7.74 0.64
N ILE A 71 2.81 -7.83 0.30
CA ILE A 71 3.48 -9.11 -0.04
C ILE A 71 3.41 -10.08 1.13
N TYR A 72 3.71 -9.62 2.36
CA TYR A 72 3.66 -10.45 3.55
C TYR A 72 2.25 -11.02 3.80
N LEU A 73 1.22 -10.16 3.76
CA LEU A 73 -0.17 -10.57 3.95
C LEU A 73 -0.68 -11.49 2.83
N ASN A 74 -0.17 -11.33 1.61
CA ASN A 74 -0.58 -12.09 0.43
C ASN A 74 0.36 -13.27 0.08
N TRP A 75 1.35 -13.58 0.93
CA TRP A 75 2.42 -14.53 0.61
C TRP A 75 1.92 -15.94 0.27
N ALA A 76 0.87 -16.41 0.96
CA ALA A 76 0.26 -17.72 0.67
C ALA A 76 -0.32 -17.79 -0.75
N TRP A 77 -0.98 -16.72 -1.20
CA TRP A 77 -1.50 -16.62 -2.55
C TRP A 77 -0.36 -16.53 -3.57
N ILE A 78 0.68 -15.75 -3.28
CA ILE A 78 1.88 -15.61 -4.13
C ILE A 78 2.54 -16.97 -4.35
N LYS A 79 2.80 -17.73 -3.29
CA LYS A 79 3.38 -19.08 -3.40
C LYS A 79 2.54 -19.99 -4.29
N LYS A 80 1.23 -20.01 -4.06
CA LYS A 80 0.31 -20.87 -4.82
C LYS A 80 0.24 -20.51 -6.31
N ASN A 81 0.23 -19.21 -6.66
CA ASN A 81 -0.02 -18.77 -8.04
C ASN A 81 1.25 -18.51 -8.85
N LEU A 82 2.30 -17.97 -8.22
CA LEU A 82 3.56 -17.66 -8.90
C LEU A 82 4.56 -18.81 -8.82
N PHE A 83 4.64 -19.48 -7.67
CA PHE A 83 5.65 -20.52 -7.45
C PHE A 83 5.11 -21.95 -7.56
N LYS A 84 3.78 -22.15 -7.59
CA LYS A 84 3.10 -23.47 -7.66
C LYS A 84 3.52 -24.47 -6.56
N TYR A 85 4.02 -23.97 -5.42
CA TYR A 85 4.31 -24.76 -4.22
C TYR A 85 3.25 -24.55 -3.14
#